data_AF-A8WII6-F1
#
_entry.id   AF-A8WII6-F1
#
_cell.length_a   1.000
_cell.length_b   1.000
_cell.length_c   1.000
_cell.angle_alpha   90.00
_cell.angle_beta   90.00
_cell.angle_gamma   90.00
#
_symmetry.space_group_name_H-M   'P 1'
#
loop_
_entity.id
_entity.type
_entity.pdbx_description
1 polymer ?
#
loop_
_entity_poly.entity_id
_entity_poly.type
_entity_poly.pdbx_seq_one_letter_code
_entity_poly.pdbx_strand_id
1 'polypeptide(L)' 'MSTKWDNTSWQKEFLNMKSHSPSDAKLLIGGVKGFKDAWRLGVLHVEYERLKKIQEQQQQ' A
#
# COMPACT_ATOMS: atom_id res chain seq x y z
N MET A 1 15.46 16.62 -4.48
CA MET A 1 14.95 15.60 -3.54
C MET A 1 13.56 15.22 -4.00
N SER A 2 13.41 14.10 -4.71
CA SER A 2 12.09 13.65 -5.18
C SER A 2 11.25 13.36 -3.94
N THR A 3 10.17 14.09 -3.74
CA THR A 3 9.29 13.90 -2.60
C THR A 3 8.72 12.49 -2.67
N LYS A 4 9.01 11.67 -1.63
CA LYS A 4 8.61 10.24 -1.49
C LYS A 4 7.12 9.95 -1.75
N TRP A 5 6.29 10.97 -1.85
CA TRP A 5 4.84 10.90 -2.07
C TRP A 5 4.44 10.35 -3.44
N ASP A 6 5.30 10.46 -4.47
CA ASP A 6 5.06 9.83 -5.78
C ASP A 6 5.46 8.34 -5.82
N ASN A 7 6.00 7.80 -4.72
CA ASN A 7 6.45 6.43 -4.67
C ASN A 7 5.26 5.46 -4.52
N THR A 8 4.60 5.17 -5.64
CA THR A 8 3.53 4.17 -5.76
C THR A 8 4.06 2.73 -5.81
N SER A 9 5.39 2.54 -5.74
CA SER A 9 6.03 1.22 -5.83
C SER A 9 5.55 0.26 -4.75
N TRP A 10 5.29 0.76 -3.53
CA TRP A 10 4.77 -0.06 -2.45
C TRP A 10 3.37 -0.62 -2.75
N GLN A 11 2.55 0.07 -3.55
CA GLN A 11 1.19 -0.40 -3.87
C GLN A 11 1.26 -1.69 -4.68
N LYS A 12 2.18 -1.77 -5.65
CA LYS A 12 2.44 -2.98 -6.44
C LYS A 12 3.00 -4.09 -5.57
N GLU A 13 3.93 -3.78 -4.68
CA GLU A 13 4.51 -4.79 -3.78
C GLU A 13 3.46 -5.34 -2.81
N PHE A 14 2.66 -4.45 -2.20
CA PHE A 14 1.58 -4.80 -1.30
C PHE A 14 0.51 -5.68 -1.97
N LEU A 15 0.15 -5.39 -3.23
CA LEU A 15 -0.75 -6.24 -4.03
C LEU A 15 -0.26 -7.69 -4.16
N ASN A 16 1.06 -7.91 -4.16
CA ASN A 16 1.66 -9.24 -4.25
C ASN A 16 1.87 -9.92 -2.90
N MET A 17 1.89 -9.17 -1.79
CA MET A 17 2.15 -9.73 -0.46
C MET A 17 0.98 -10.53 0.12
N LYS A 18 -0.26 -10.17 -0.22
CA LYS A 18 -1.46 -10.81 0.34
C LYS A 18 -2.67 -10.70 -0.58
N SER A 19 -3.74 -11.41 -0.22
CA SER A 19 -5.06 -11.21 -0.80
C SER A 19 -5.68 -9.90 -0.29
N HIS A 20 -6.31 -9.16 -1.20
CA HIS A 20 -6.95 -7.87 -0.90
C HIS A 20 -8.43 -7.93 -1.27
N SER A 21 -9.25 -7.12 -0.60
CA SER A 21 -10.62 -6.89 -1.03
C SER A 21 -10.62 -6.28 -2.44
N PRO A 22 -11.59 -6.62 -3.31
CA PRO A 22 -11.72 -6.00 -4.63
C PRO A 22 -11.74 -4.47 -4.57
N SER A 23 -12.30 -3.88 -3.50
CA SER A 23 -12.31 -2.43 -3.30
C SER A 23 -10.92 -1.85 -3.03
N ASP A 24 -10.12 -2.52 -2.21
CA ASP A 24 -8.75 -2.08 -1.89
C ASP A 24 -7.82 -2.29 -3.09
N ALA A 25 -7.94 -3.41 -3.80
CA ALA A 25 -7.21 -3.64 -5.04
C ALA A 25 -7.55 -2.58 -6.11
N LYS A 26 -8.84 -2.25 -6.26
CA LYS A 26 -9.28 -1.19 -7.17
C LYS A 26 -8.75 0.18 -6.77
N LEU A 27 -8.65 0.48 -5.48
CA LEU A 27 -8.04 1.72 -4.99
C LEU A 27 -6.53 1.77 -5.29
N LEU A 28 -5.81 0.69 -5.04
CA LEU A 28 -4.36 0.58 -5.27
C LEU A 28 -3.99 0.67 -6.75
N ILE A 29 -4.82 0.12 -7.64
CA ILE A 29 -4.61 0.14 -9.10
C ILE A 29 -5.19 1.41 -9.75
N GLY A 30 -6.41 1.77 -9.36
CA GLY A 30 -7.22 2.83 -9.99
C GLY A 30 -6.99 4.22 -9.43
N GLY A 31 -6.20 4.33 -8.35
CA GLY A 31 -5.86 5.59 -7.71
C GLY A 31 -6.96 6.14 -6.81
N VAL A 32 -6.61 7.21 -6.09
CA VAL A 32 -7.45 7.84 -5.08
C VAL A 32 -8.49 8.76 -5.73
N LYS A 33 -9.78 8.56 -5.42
CA LYS A 33 -10.85 9.48 -5.81
C LYS A 33 -11.50 10.09 -4.58
N GLY A 34 -10.91 11.18 -4.11
CA GLY A 34 -11.42 11.99 -3.00
C GLY A 34 -10.92 11.55 -1.62
N PHE A 35 -11.45 12.19 -0.58
CA PHE A 35 -10.92 12.11 0.77
C PHE A 35 -11.01 10.71 1.40
N LYS A 36 -12.11 9.98 1.16
CA LYS A 36 -12.31 8.63 1.69
C LYS A 36 -11.26 7.67 1.15
N ASP A 37 -10.96 7.76 -0.13
CA ASP A 37 -9.96 6.95 -0.80
C ASP A 37 -8.55 7.33 -0.34
N ALA A 38 -8.28 8.62 -0.11
CA ALA A 38 -7.01 9.09 0.43
C ALA A 38 -6.77 8.55 1.85
N TRP A 39 -7.80 8.61 2.69
CA TRP A 39 -7.78 8.03 4.03
C TRP A 39 -7.53 6.53 3.98
N ARG A 40 -8.28 5.81 3.14
CA ARG A 40 -8.12 4.36 2.98
C ARG A 40 -6.73 4.01 2.47
N LEU A 41 -6.18 4.76 1.53
CA LEU A 41 -4.82 4.55 1.03
C LEU A 41 -3.78 4.74 2.14
N GLY A 42 -3.96 5.73 3.01
CA GLY A 42 -3.11 5.94 4.19
C GLY A 42 -3.14 4.74 5.14
N VAL A 43 -4.33 4.18 5.41
CA VAL A 43 -4.47 2.96 6.23
C VAL A 43 -3.73 1.77 5.60
N LEU A 44 -3.90 1.57 4.28
CA LEU A 44 -3.23 0.48 3.56
C LEU A 44 -1.70 0.63 3.55
N HIS A 45 -1.18 1.87 3.52
CA HIS A 45 0.27 2.12 3.59
C HIS A 45 0.86 1.73 4.94
N VAL A 46 0.18 2.05 6.05
CA VAL A 46 0.61 1.64 7.40
C VAL A 46 0.59 0.12 7.54
N GLU A 47 -0.41 -0.54 6.95
CA GLU A 47 -0.49 -1.99 6.93
C GLU A 47 0.68 -2.61 6.14
N TYR A 48 0.99 -2.06 4.96
CA TYR A 48 2.15 -2.45 4.17
C TYR A 48 3.45 -2.34 4.98
N GLU A 49 3.71 -1.22 5.66
CA GLU A 49 4.95 -1.05 6.44
C GLU A 49 5.07 -2.09 7.57
N ARG A 50 3.95 -2.48 8.19
CA ARG A 50 3.96 -3.55 9.20
C ARG A 50 4.31 -4.90 8.59
N LEU A 51 3.69 -5.25 7.46
CA LEU A 51 3.98 -6.51 6.77
C LEU A 51 5.42 -6.56 6.26
N LYS A 52 5.92 -5.46 5.70
CA LYS A 52 7.30 -5.36 5.23
C LYS A 52 8.29 -5.63 6.35
N LYS A 53 8.10 -5.02 7.52
CA LYS A 53 8.95 -5.27 8.71
C LYS A 53 8.93 -6.73 9.15
N ILE A 54 7.77 -7.37 9.16
CA ILE A 54 7.66 -8.80 9.52
C ILE A 54 8.40 -9.66 8.51
N GLN A 55 8.25 -9.38 7.22
CA GLN A 55 8.94 -10.11 6.15
C GLN A 55 10.47 -9.94 6.25
N GLU A 56 10.95 -8.73 6.51
CA GLU A 56 12.38 -8.45 6.71
C GLU A 56 12.92 -9.20 7.93
N GLN A 57 12.18 -9.24 9.03
CA GLN A 57 12.57 -10.00 10.23
C GLN A 57 12.58 -11.51 10.03
N GLN A 58 11.71 -12.05 9.16
CA GLN A 58 11.69 -13.48 8.84
C GLN A 58 12.78 -13.89 7.84
N GLN A 59 13.33 -12.94 7.09
CA GLN A 59 14.41 -13.17 6.13
C GLN A 59 15.83 -12.96 6.73
N GLN A 60 15.93 -12.53 7.99
CA GLN A 60 17.18 -12.46 8.76
C GLN A 60 17.38 -13.73 9.60
#